data_AF-A0A4R6T0N8-F1
#
_entry.id   AF-A0A4R6T0N8-F1
#
_cell.length_a   1.000
_cell.length_b   1.000
_cell.length_c   1.000
_cell.angle_alpha   90.00
_cell.angle_beta   90.00
_cell.angle_gamma   90.00
#
_symmetry.space_group_name_H-M   'P 1'
#
loop_
_entity.id
_entity.type
_entity.pdbx_description
1 polymer ?
#
loop_
_entity_poly.entity_id
_entity_poly.type
_entity_poly.pdbx_seq_one_letter_code
_entity_poly.pdbx_strand_id
1 'polypeptide(L)'
;MYILFIFTPLIDFFQQEVISRYNLYNLTIMSTTVDTAFAPVTFTEGAVKELFKLKDQQEISEDFGLRVGVDGGGCSGMSYVLGFDQKKEGDQEFIIDGIKVFMHKAHQMYLLGMQVDWQDGLNSRGFTFSNPNANSTCGCGTSFSV
;
A
#
# COMPACT_ATOMS: atom_id res chain seq x y z
N MET A 1 -67.55 26.06 3.73
CA MET A 1 -66.32 26.88 3.75
C MET A 1 -65.21 26.03 4.30
N TYR A 2 -64.35 25.46 3.44
CA TYR A 2 -62.92 25.21 3.67
C TYR A 2 -62.33 24.89 2.30
N ILE A 3 -61.80 25.95 1.68
CA ILE A 3 -60.79 25.89 0.62
C ILE A 3 -59.58 25.14 1.22
N LEU A 4 -58.86 24.30 0.46
CA LEU A 4 -57.39 24.30 0.49
C LEU A 4 -56.79 23.32 -0.54
N PHE A 5 -56.16 23.94 -1.55
CA PHE A 5 -55.01 23.54 -2.37
C PHE A 5 -54.90 22.11 -2.94
N ILE A 6 -55.24 22.03 -4.22
CA ILE A 6 -54.45 21.32 -5.23
C ILE A 6 -53.00 21.83 -5.16
N PHE A 7 -52.16 21.15 -4.38
CA PHE A 7 -50.71 21.34 -4.39
C PHE A 7 -50.13 20.54 -5.57
N THR A 8 -49.22 21.20 -6.28
CA THR A 8 -48.68 20.90 -7.60
C THR A 8 -47.89 19.57 -7.67
N PRO A 9 -47.84 18.89 -8.84
CA PRO A 9 -47.00 17.70 -9.08
C PRO A 9 -45.48 18.02 -9.11
N LEU A 10 -45.11 19.25 -8.79
CA LEU A 10 -43.74 19.78 -8.92
C LEU A 10 -42.88 19.49 -7.66
N ILE A 11 -43.49 19.18 -6.52
CA ILE A 11 -42.79 18.86 -5.27
C ILE A 11 -42.31 17.41 -5.24
N ASP A 12 -43.08 16.47 -5.80
CA ASP A 12 -42.63 15.07 -5.94
C ASP A 12 -41.49 14.92 -6.94
N PHE A 13 -41.50 15.71 -8.02
CA PHE A 13 -40.42 15.71 -9.02
C PHE A 13 -39.09 16.21 -8.43
N PHE A 14 -39.13 17.29 -7.64
CA PHE A 14 -37.95 17.80 -6.93
C PHE A 14 -37.42 16.81 -5.90
N GLN A 15 -38.28 16.12 -5.15
CA GLN A 15 -37.83 15.07 -4.24
C GLN A 15 -37.18 13.89 -4.99
N GLN A 16 -37.72 13.48 -6.13
CA GLN A 16 -37.18 12.37 -6.91
C GLN A 16 -35.81 12.68 -7.53
N GLU A 17 -35.58 13.90 -8.02
CA GLU A 17 -34.24 14.31 -8.48
C GLU A 17 -33.22 14.39 -7.35
N VAL A 18 -33.62 14.90 -6.18
CA VAL A 18 -32.74 14.98 -4.99
C VAL A 18 -32.38 13.58 -4.49
N ILE A 19 -33.33 12.65 -4.42
CA ILE A 19 -33.09 11.25 -4.04
C ILE A 19 -32.22 10.55 -5.09
N SER A 20 -32.46 10.79 -6.38
CA SER A 20 -31.64 10.21 -7.45
C SER A 20 -30.21 10.72 -7.43
N ARG A 21 -29.99 12.01 -7.17
CA ARG A 21 -28.65 12.60 -7.03
C ARG A 21 -27.96 12.15 -5.75
N TYR A 22 -28.69 12.00 -4.64
CA TYR A 22 -28.15 11.46 -3.39
C TYR A 22 -27.73 9.99 -3.56
N ASN A 23 -28.55 9.17 -4.24
CA ASN A 23 -28.19 7.81 -4.58
C ASN A 23 -27.03 7.74 -5.57
N LEU A 24 -26.96 8.63 -6.57
CA LEU A 24 -25.81 8.67 -7.49
C LEU A 24 -24.53 9.10 -6.77
N TYR A 25 -24.61 10.06 -5.85
CA TYR A 25 -23.50 10.52 -5.03
C TYR A 25 -23.01 9.37 -4.14
N ASN A 26 -23.93 8.67 -3.47
CA ASN A 26 -23.66 7.49 -2.66
C ASN A 26 -23.08 6.33 -3.50
N LEU A 27 -23.58 6.11 -4.72
CA LEU A 27 -23.06 5.08 -5.63
C LEU A 27 -21.64 5.42 -6.13
N THR A 28 -21.32 6.71 -6.28
CA THR A 28 -19.98 7.18 -6.67
C THR A 28 -18.99 7.05 -5.51
N ILE A 29 -19.37 7.41 -4.27
CA ILE A 29 -18.50 7.27 -3.10
C ILE A 29 -18.35 5.82 -2.59
N MET A 30 -19.23 4.89 -2.99
CA MET A 30 -19.08 3.46 -2.69
C MET A 30 -18.04 2.75 -3.57
N SER A 31 -17.55 3.36 -4.66
CA SER A 31 -16.56 2.75 -5.57
C SER A 31 -15.10 3.07 -5.21
N THR A 32 -14.85 3.87 -4.16
CA THR A 32 -13.49 4.24 -3.74
C THR A 32 -13.23 3.93 -2.27
N THR A 33 -13.87 2.89 -1.73
CA THR A 33 -13.27 2.19 -0.59
C THR A 33 -12.14 1.35 -1.15
N VAL A 34 -11.01 1.99 -1.40
CA VAL A 34 -9.73 1.29 -1.42
C VAL A 34 -9.72 0.55 -0.10
N ASP A 35 -9.83 -0.77 -0.16
CA ASP A 35 -9.70 -1.65 1.00
C ASP A 35 -8.23 -1.53 1.42
N THR A 36 -7.92 -0.44 2.11
CA THR A 36 -6.60 -0.17 2.65
C THR A 36 -6.48 -1.07 3.87
N ALA A 37 -6.39 -2.37 3.62
CA ALA A 37 -5.80 -3.30 4.56
C ALA A 37 -4.51 -2.63 5.03
N PHE A 38 -4.41 -2.37 6.32
CA PHE A 38 -3.28 -1.66 6.90
C PHE A 38 -2.01 -2.44 6.55
N ALA A 39 -1.32 -1.96 5.50
CA ALA A 39 -0.12 -2.60 5.05
C ALA A 39 0.96 -2.34 6.11
N PRO A 40 1.66 -3.38 6.58
CA PRO A 40 2.67 -3.21 7.61
C PRO A 40 3.80 -2.29 7.15
N VAL A 41 4.06 -2.19 5.84
CA VAL A 41 5.11 -1.37 5.24
C VAL A 41 4.55 -0.31 4.30
N THR A 42 5.31 0.76 4.11
CA THR A 42 5.05 1.82 3.13
C THR A 42 6.25 2.01 2.21
N PHE A 43 6.05 2.56 1.01
CA PHE A 43 7.12 2.87 0.07
C PHE A 43 7.16 4.38 -0.19
N THR A 44 8.36 4.93 -0.38
CA THR A 44 8.50 6.29 -0.92
C THR A 44 8.19 6.29 -2.42
N GLU A 45 7.87 7.46 -2.98
CA GLU A 45 7.68 7.60 -4.42
C GLU A 45 8.91 7.13 -5.23
N GLY A 46 10.12 7.36 -4.70
CA GLY A 46 11.37 6.93 -5.32
C GLY A 46 11.48 5.41 -5.38
N ALA A 47 11.14 4.73 -4.27
CA ALA A 47 11.12 3.27 -4.22
C ALA A 47 10.09 2.68 -5.19
N VAL A 48 8.87 3.23 -5.23
CA VAL A 48 7.81 2.77 -6.15
C VAL A 48 8.26 2.89 -7.61
N LYS A 49 8.84 4.04 -8.00
CA LYS A 49 9.36 4.25 -9.36
C LYS A 49 10.44 3.24 -9.73
N GLU A 50 11.39 3.00 -8.84
CA GLU A 50 12.47 2.04 -9.13
C GLU A 50 11.95 0.60 -9.14
N LEU A 51 10.99 0.23 -8.30
CA LEU A 51 10.36 -1.10 -8.30
C LEU A 51 9.66 -1.39 -9.63
N PHE A 52 8.88 -0.45 -10.16
CA PHE A 52 8.27 -0.62 -11.49
C PHE A 52 9.33 -0.73 -12.59
N LYS A 53 10.36 0.12 -12.55
CA LYS A 53 11.48 0.04 -13.49
C LYS A 53 12.20 -1.31 -13.45
N LEU A 54 12.46 -1.86 -12.27
CA LEU A 54 13.09 -3.18 -12.11
C LEU A 54 12.17 -4.30 -12.60
N LYS A 55 10.85 -4.19 -12.34
CA LYS A 55 9.85 -5.14 -12.84
C LYS A 55 9.87 -5.20 -14.36
N ASP A 56 9.87 -4.04 -15.01
CA ASP A 56 9.88 -3.92 -16.47
C ASP A 56 11.20 -4.40 -17.07
N GLN A 57 12.33 -4.04 -16.47
CA GLN A 57 13.68 -4.44 -16.93
C GLN A 57 13.93 -5.95 -16.84
N GLN A 58 13.36 -6.61 -15.85
CA GLN A 58 13.53 -8.05 -15.62
C GLN A 58 12.40 -8.89 -16.26
N GLU A 59 11.49 -8.26 -17.01
CA GLU A 59 10.34 -8.92 -17.65
C GLU A 59 9.55 -9.82 -16.69
N ILE A 60 9.34 -9.34 -15.45
CA ILE A 60 8.71 -10.10 -14.39
C ILE A 60 7.22 -10.33 -14.71
N SER A 61 6.80 -11.60 -14.77
CA SER A 61 5.41 -12.00 -15.02
C SER A 61 4.45 -11.45 -13.95
N GLU A 62 3.18 -11.28 -14.29
CA GLU A 62 2.12 -10.78 -13.38
C GLU A 62 1.84 -11.71 -12.18
N ASP A 63 2.28 -12.97 -12.28
CA ASP A 63 2.19 -13.97 -11.21
C ASP A 63 3.17 -13.68 -10.05
N PHE A 64 4.19 -12.87 -10.29
CA PHE A 64 5.17 -12.47 -9.29
C PHE A 64 4.74 -11.19 -8.59
N GLY A 65 5.19 -11.05 -7.35
CA GLY A 65 4.99 -9.89 -6.51
C GLY A 65 6.25 -9.57 -5.74
N LEU A 66 6.30 -8.39 -5.16
CA LEU A 66 7.40 -7.95 -4.32
C LEU A 66 7.30 -8.65 -2.96
N ARG A 67 8.25 -9.54 -2.67
CA ARG A 67 8.42 -10.13 -1.35
C ARG A 67 9.10 -9.13 -0.42
N VAL A 68 8.50 -8.92 0.74
CA VAL A 68 9.07 -8.10 1.83
C VAL A 68 9.10 -8.94 3.10
N GLY A 69 10.25 -9.02 3.76
CA GLY A 69 10.43 -9.87 4.93
C GLY A 69 11.62 -9.49 5.80
N VAL A 70 11.82 -10.25 6.87
CA VAL A 70 13.03 -10.23 7.68
C VAL A 70 13.66 -11.61 7.66
N ASP A 71 14.98 -11.68 7.55
CA ASP A 71 15.76 -12.90 7.65
C ASP A 71 16.72 -12.82 8.85
N GLY A 72 16.85 -13.94 9.56
CA GLY A 72 17.65 -14.03 10.77
C GLY A 72 19.12 -14.26 10.46
N GLY A 73 19.89 -13.20 10.20
CA GLY A 73 21.31 -13.29 9.86
C GLY A 73 22.21 -12.27 10.56
N GLY A 74 23.30 -12.75 11.19
CA GLY A 74 24.45 -11.95 11.64
C GLY A 74 24.54 -11.64 13.15
N CYS A 75 25.72 -11.16 13.58
CA CYS A 75 26.05 -10.81 14.98
C CYS A 75 25.13 -9.70 15.56
N SER A 76 24.48 -8.93 14.70
CA SER A 76 23.58 -7.81 14.99
C SER A 76 22.09 -8.13 14.84
N GLY A 77 21.72 -9.36 14.46
CA GLY A 77 20.42 -9.96 14.80
C GLY A 77 19.33 -10.06 13.73
N MET A 78 19.25 -9.18 12.71
CA MET A 78 18.19 -9.26 11.66
C MET A 78 18.61 -8.53 10.36
N SER A 79 18.29 -9.12 9.21
CA SER A 79 18.42 -8.54 7.86
C SER A 79 17.05 -8.38 7.20
N TYR A 80 16.89 -7.42 6.28
CA TYR A 80 15.65 -7.25 5.51
C TYR A 80 15.72 -7.96 4.16
N VAL A 81 14.61 -8.52 3.74
CA VAL A 81 14.47 -9.19 2.44
C VAL A 81 13.55 -8.36 1.55
N LEU A 82 14.02 -8.07 0.34
CA LEU A 82 13.28 -7.38 -0.70
C LEU A 82 13.60 -7.99 -2.06
N GLY A 83 12.60 -8.46 -2.80
CA GLY A 83 12.80 -8.98 -4.16
C GLY A 83 11.53 -9.51 -4.80
N PHE A 84 11.53 -9.70 -6.12
CA PHE A 84 10.37 -10.26 -6.81
C PHE A 84 10.35 -11.79 -6.66
N ASP A 85 9.22 -12.33 -6.22
CA ASP A 85 9.03 -13.75 -5.97
C ASP A 85 7.56 -14.14 -6.18
N GLN A 86 7.29 -15.43 -6.28
CA GLN A 86 5.92 -15.94 -6.29
C GLN A 86 5.37 -16.00 -4.86
N LYS A 87 4.04 -16.04 -4.76
CA LYS A 87 3.33 -16.23 -3.50
C LYS A 87 3.68 -17.59 -2.91
N LYS A 88 4.13 -17.63 -1.66
CA LYS A 88 4.41 -18.85 -0.91
C LYS A 88 3.31 -19.11 0.11
N GLU A 89 3.28 -20.34 0.62
CA GLU A 89 2.39 -20.70 1.72
C GLU A 89 2.72 -19.86 2.97
N GLY A 90 1.69 -19.36 3.65
CA GLY A 90 1.85 -18.49 4.82
C GLY A 90 2.07 -17.01 4.51
N ASP A 91 2.18 -16.63 3.24
CA ASP A 91 2.19 -15.23 2.83
C ASP A 91 0.81 -14.60 2.86
N GLN A 92 0.75 -13.39 3.37
CA GLN A 92 -0.33 -12.46 3.09
C GLN A 92 0.03 -11.59 1.88
N GLU A 93 -0.98 -11.27 1.10
CA GLU A 93 -0.87 -10.45 -0.09
C GLU A 93 -1.46 -9.07 0.20
N PHE A 94 -0.72 -8.03 -0.18
CA PHE A 94 -1.10 -6.64 -0.04
C PHE A 94 -0.95 -5.94 -1.39
N ILE A 95 -1.82 -4.97 -1.67
CA ILE A 95 -1.64 -4.06 -2.80
C ILE A 95 -1.24 -2.70 -2.22
N ILE A 96 0.01 -2.31 -2.44
CA ILE A 96 0.59 -1.07 -1.89
C ILE A 96 1.07 -0.24 -3.08
N ASP A 97 0.49 0.96 -3.26
CA ASP A 97 0.82 1.86 -4.38
C ASP A 97 0.77 1.20 -5.78
N GLY A 98 -0.16 0.24 -5.95
CA GLY A 98 -0.32 -0.53 -7.19
C GLY A 98 0.65 -1.70 -7.36
N ILE A 99 1.51 -1.97 -6.38
CA ILE A 99 2.46 -3.09 -6.37
C ILE A 99 1.86 -4.25 -5.57
N LYS A 100 1.87 -5.46 -6.14
CA LYS A 100 1.53 -6.70 -5.43
C LYS A 100 2.67 -7.07 -4.50
N VAL A 101 2.40 -7.13 -3.20
CA VAL A 101 3.38 -7.38 -2.15
C VAL A 101 3.04 -8.67 -1.41
N PHE A 102 4.02 -9.54 -1.26
CA PHE A 102 3.91 -10.78 -0.49
C PHE A 102 4.73 -10.69 0.80
N MET A 103 4.10 -11.00 1.92
CA MET A 103 4.77 -10.97 3.22
C MET A 103 4.29 -12.11 4.10
N HIS A 104 5.24 -12.89 4.62
CA HIS A 104 4.93 -13.95 5.56
C HIS A 104 4.36 -13.37 6.86
N LYS A 105 3.28 -13.96 7.38
CA LYS A 105 2.57 -13.44 8.56
C LYS A 105 3.46 -13.23 9.78
N ALA A 106 4.47 -14.10 9.97
CA ALA A 106 5.41 -13.99 11.09
C ALA A 106 6.29 -12.73 11.05
N HIS A 107 6.50 -12.14 9.86
CA HIS A 107 7.39 -10.98 9.68
C HIS A 107 6.67 -9.64 9.83
N GLN A 108 5.34 -9.62 9.75
CA GLN A 108 4.53 -8.39 9.77
C GLN A 108 4.79 -7.54 11.01
N MET A 109 4.93 -8.19 12.16
CA MET A 109 5.19 -7.57 13.47
C MET A 109 6.47 -6.72 13.44
N TYR A 110 7.50 -7.20 12.74
CA TYR A 110 8.82 -6.57 12.66
C TYR A 110 8.88 -5.46 11.62
N LEU A 111 7.99 -5.53 10.63
CA LEU A 111 7.93 -4.59 9.52
C LEU A 111 6.88 -3.49 9.72
N LEU A 112 6.07 -3.59 10.78
CA LEU A 112 4.99 -2.66 11.08
C LEU A 112 5.51 -1.22 11.23
N GLY A 113 4.99 -0.33 10.38
CA GLY A 113 5.35 1.09 10.37
C GLY A 113 6.70 1.37 9.71
N MET A 114 7.33 0.40 9.05
CA MET A 114 8.55 0.62 8.27
C MET A 114 8.24 1.33 6.96
N GLN A 115 9.17 2.16 6.52
CA GLN A 115 9.18 2.82 5.22
C GLN A 115 10.39 2.35 4.43
N VAL A 116 10.14 1.90 3.19
CA VAL A 116 11.15 1.50 2.23
C VAL A 116 11.42 2.64 1.26
N ASP A 117 12.67 3.03 1.15
CA ASP A 117 13.13 4.09 0.25
C ASP A 117 14.20 3.57 -0.73
N TRP A 118 14.35 4.23 -1.88
CA TRP A 118 15.40 3.95 -2.84
C TRP A 118 16.43 5.08 -2.83
N GLN A 119 17.68 4.73 -2.51
CA GLN A 119 18.80 5.67 -2.56
C GLN A 119 19.61 5.38 -3.83
N ASP A 120 19.83 6.41 -4.65
CA ASP A 120 20.68 6.38 -5.85
C ASP A 120 21.99 7.16 -5.64
N GLY A 121 22.53 7.12 -4.42
CA GLY A 121 23.77 7.81 -4.08
C GLY A 121 25.01 7.09 -4.60
N LEU A 122 26.06 7.85 -4.94
CA LEU A 122 27.36 7.31 -5.38
C LEU A 122 27.98 6.29 -4.40
N ASN A 123 27.73 6.47 -3.09
CA ASN A 123 28.30 5.64 -2.03
C ASN A 123 27.33 4.56 -1.52
N SER A 124 26.04 4.62 -1.87
CA SER A 124 25.01 3.70 -1.39
C SER A 124 23.85 3.71 -2.37
N ARG A 125 23.89 2.79 -3.34
CA ARG A 125 22.78 2.51 -4.23
C ARG A 125 22.02 1.30 -3.70
N GLY A 126 20.72 1.44 -3.49
CA GLY A 126 19.89 0.32 -3.06
C GLY A 126 18.63 0.73 -2.31
N PHE A 127 17.83 -0.27 -1.98
CA PHE A 127 16.67 -0.11 -1.11
C PHE A 127 17.12 -0.03 0.35
N THR A 128 16.50 0.89 1.09
CA THR A 128 16.79 1.12 2.50
C THR A 128 15.50 1.07 3.30
N PHE A 129 15.58 0.45 4.48
CA PHE A 129 14.46 0.29 5.40
C PHE A 129 14.65 1.25 6.56
N SER A 130 13.68 2.13 6.80
CA SER A 130 13.68 3.08 7.90
C SER A 130 12.41 2.95 8.72
N ASN A 131 12.51 3.08 10.04
CA ASN A 131 11.33 3.14 10.91
C ASN A 131 11.07 4.62 11.28
N PRO A 132 10.15 5.33 10.62
CA PRO A 132 9.81 6.72 10.94
C PRO A 132 9.33 6.90 12.40
N ASN A 133 8.87 5.83 13.05
CA ASN A 133 8.38 5.85 14.42
C ASN A 133 9.47 5.50 15.46
N ALA A 134 10.69 5.14 15.04
CA ALA A 134 11.76 4.79 15.96
C ALA A 134 12.51 6.03 16.43
N ASN A 135 12.44 6.31 17.73
CA ASN A 135 13.17 7.42 18.39
C ASN A 135 14.67 7.12 18.61
N SER A 136 15.15 5.96 18.16
CA SER A 136 16.53 5.50 18.32
C SER A 136 17.00 4.85 17.02
N THR A 137 17.72 5.61 16.20
CA THR A 137 18.53 5.08 15.11
C THR A 137 19.60 4.20 15.73
N CYS A 138 19.44 2.87 15.66
CA CYS A 138 20.48 1.96 16.12
C CYS A 138 21.72 2.20 15.24
N GLY A 139 22.78 2.72 15.88
CA GLY A 139 23.97 3.28 15.23
C GLY A 139 24.92 2.26 14.62
N CYS A 140 24.46 1.43 13.70
CA CYS A 140 25.34 0.69 12.79
C CYS A 140 24.71 0.60 11.40
N GLY A 141 24.85 1.68 10.63
CA GLY A 141 24.50 1.73 9.22
C GLY A 141 25.44 0.87 8.37
N THR A 142 25.38 -0.44 8.51
CA THR A 142 26.11 -1.36 7.63
C THR A 142 25.13 -2.20 6.84
N SER A 143 24.68 -1.55 5.76
CA SER A 143 24.56 -2.14 4.43
C SER A 143 25.67 -3.18 4.18
N PHE A 144 25.33 -4.43 3.87
CA PHE A 144 26.16 -5.27 3.02
C PHE A 144 25.31 -6.24 2.22
N SER A 145 25.33 -6.01 0.91
CA SER A 145 25.09 -6.96 -0.15
C SER A 145 25.85 -8.27 0.06
N VAL A 146 25.20 -9.38 -0.25
CA VAL A 146 25.83 -10.55 -0.89
C VAL A 146 24.95 -11.00 -2.06
#